data_AF-A0A842MTH3-F1
#
_entry.id   AF-A0A842MTH3-F1
#
_cell.length_a   1.000
_cell.length_b   1.000
_cell.length_c   1.000
_cell.angle_alpha   90.00
_cell.angle_beta   90.00
_cell.angle_gamma   90.00
#
_symmetry.space_group_name_H-M   'P 1'
#
loop_
_entity.id
_entity.type
_entity.pdbx_description
1 polymer ?
#
loop_
_entity_poly.entity_id
_entity_poly.type
_entity_poly.pdbx_seq_one_letter_code
_entity_poly.pdbx_strand_id
1 'polypeptide(L)'
;MPTRFDWRVGVLNNQVLYVCKYMMLKGKWKHGAKRRGKPSFIWGRAIAVKRDNAPQRLKETALKACSIIGNGLYGVDLKEIGGEYLVVEVNDNPTIYSGYEDLRDNDIYEKIIKYLTE
;
A
#
# COMPACT_ATOMS: atom_id res chain seq x y z
N MET A 1 2.15 -6.56 17.29
CA MET A 1 3.39 -7.33 17.04
C MET A 1 4.29 -6.57 16.08
N PRO A 2 5.62 -6.54 16.30
CA PRO A 2 6.55 -5.89 15.38
C PRO A 2 6.74 -6.73 14.11
N THR A 3 6.46 -6.14 12.95
CA THR A 3 6.74 -6.70 11.62
C THR A 3 7.92 -5.96 11.00
N ARG A 4 8.63 -6.59 10.04
CA ARG A 4 9.72 -5.92 9.30
C ARG A 4 9.19 -4.88 8.31
N PHE A 5 7.94 -5.03 7.90
CA PHE A 5 7.24 -4.16 6.98
C PHE A 5 5.73 -4.35 7.16
N ASP A 6 4.97 -3.39 6.65
CA ASP A 6 3.54 -3.54 6.38
C ASP A 6 3.31 -3.60 4.87
N TRP A 7 2.28 -4.32 4.45
CA TRP A 7 1.84 -4.35 3.06
C TRP A 7 0.97 -3.13 2.77
N ARG A 8 1.09 -2.59 1.56
CA ARG A 8 0.16 -1.62 0.98
C ARG A 8 -0.35 -2.18 -0.32
N VAL A 9 -1.67 -2.21 -0.46
CA VAL A 9 -2.36 -2.59 -1.70
C VAL A 9 -3.12 -1.38 -2.20
N GLY A 10 -2.73 -0.84 -3.35
CA GLY A 10 -3.53 0.13 -4.07
C GLY A 10 -4.71 -0.57 -4.74
N VAL A 11 -5.91 -0.02 -4.58
CA VAL A 11 -7.15 -0.51 -5.17
C VAL A 11 -7.79 0.63 -5.94
N LEU A 12 -8.28 0.35 -7.14
CA LEU A 12 -9.08 1.26 -7.94
C LEU A 12 -10.23 0.48 -8.56
N ASN A 13 -11.47 0.95 -8.43
CA ASN A 13 -12.64 0.30 -9.02
C ASN A 13 -12.74 -1.21 -8.69
N ASN A 14 -12.55 -1.56 -7.41
CA ASN A 14 -12.49 -2.95 -6.92
C ASN A 14 -11.46 -3.85 -7.65
N GLN A 15 -10.41 -3.26 -8.19
CA GLN A 15 -9.29 -3.97 -8.80
C GLN A 15 -7.98 -3.57 -8.12
N VAL A 16 -7.05 -4.52 -7.99
CA VAL A 16 -5.72 -4.23 -7.48
C VAL A 16 -4.95 -3.40 -8.51
N LEU A 17 -4.50 -2.23 -8.09
CA LEU A 17 -3.77 -1.28 -8.90
C LEU A 17 -2.25 -1.48 -8.76
N TYR A 18 -1.76 -1.57 -7.52
CA TYR A 18 -0.34 -1.80 -7.19
C TYR A 18 -0.19 -2.50 -5.84
N VAL A 19 0.98 -3.08 -5.58
CA VAL A 19 1.32 -3.66 -4.27
C VAL A 19 2.74 -3.25 -3.87
N CYS A 20 2.94 -2.85 -2.63
CA CYS A 20 4.28 -2.60 -2.10
C CYS A 20 4.41 -3.00 -0.63
N LYS A 21 5.66 -3.01 -0.16
CA LYS A 21 6.03 -3.18 1.24
C LYS A 21 6.57 -1.87 1.79
N TYR A 22 5.97 -1.34 2.84
CA TYR A 22 6.54 -0.25 3.62
C TYR A 22 7.45 -0.81 4.71
N MET A 23 8.75 -0.67 4.49
CA MET A 23 9.75 -1.16 5.44
C MET A 23 9.71 -0.34 6.74
N MET A 24 9.76 -1.02 7.88
CA MET A 24 9.88 -0.35 9.18
C MET A 24 11.29 0.20 9.38
N LEU A 25 11.41 1.36 10.02
CA LEU A 25 12.71 1.86 10.46
C LEU A 25 13.26 0.97 11.59
N LYS A 26 14.59 0.79 11.64
CA LYS A 26 15.24 -0.05 12.65
C LYS A 26 14.85 0.41 14.07
N GLY A 27 14.28 -0.50 14.85
CA GLY A 27 13.83 -0.22 16.22
C GLY A 27 12.59 0.68 16.32
N LYS A 28 11.83 0.83 15.24
CA LYS A 28 10.56 1.58 15.21
C LYS A 28 9.42 0.67 14.75
N TRP A 29 8.21 1.04 15.18
CA TRP A 29 6.96 0.36 14.82
C TRP A 29 6.18 1.07 13.71
N LYS A 30 6.65 2.25 13.28
CA LYS A 30 6.14 3.01 12.13
C LYS A 30 7.18 3.04 11.02
N HIS A 31 6.71 3.10 9.77
CA HIS A 31 7.58 3.35 8.62
C HIS A 31 8.10 4.79 8.58
N GLY A 32 7.44 5.75 9.26
CA GLY A 32 7.90 7.14 9.40
C GLY A 32 8.28 7.51 10.83
N ALA A 33 9.33 8.31 11.01
CA ALA A 33 9.71 8.87 12.30
C ALA A 33 10.27 10.29 12.19
N LYS A 34 9.84 11.18 13.10
CA LYS A 34 10.43 12.52 13.25
C LYS A 34 11.86 12.41 13.78
N ARG A 35 12.80 13.13 13.18
CA ARG A 35 14.17 13.22 13.71
C ARG A 35 14.16 14.09 14.98
N ARG A 36 14.75 13.58 16.07
CA ARG A 36 14.84 14.31 17.34
C ARG A 36 15.53 15.67 17.12
N GLY A 37 14.88 16.75 17.55
CA GLY A 37 15.42 18.11 17.44
C GLY A 37 15.48 18.68 16.01
N LYS A 38 14.83 18.04 15.02
CA LYS A 38 14.78 18.56 13.64
C LYS A 38 13.32 18.58 13.13
N PRO A 39 12.99 19.49 12.19
CA PRO A 39 11.68 19.50 11.54
C PRO A 39 11.51 18.36 10.51
N SER A 40 12.60 17.67 10.18
CA SER A 40 12.62 16.60 9.15
C SER A 40 12.11 15.24 9.65
N PHE A 41 11.54 14.47 8.73
CA PHE A 41 11.18 13.07 8.93
C PHE A 41 12.17 12.12 8.24
N ILE A 42 12.26 10.88 8.74
CA ILE A 42 12.85 9.75 8.02
C ILE A 42 11.72 8.79 7.68
N TRP A 43 11.76 8.27 6.46
CA TRP A 43 10.83 7.27 5.98
C TRP A 43 11.57 5.99 5.66
N GLY A 44 10.95 4.87 5.98
CA GLY A 44 11.34 3.56 5.48
C GLY A 44 11.04 3.46 3.99
N ARG A 45 11.83 2.64 3.30
CA ARG A 45 11.70 2.46 1.85
C ARG A 45 10.39 1.74 1.52
N ALA A 46 9.72 2.21 0.48
CA ALA A 46 8.71 1.44 -0.23
C ALA A 46 9.39 0.49 -1.25
N ILE A 47 9.02 -0.78 -1.19
CA ILE A 47 9.50 -1.80 -2.14
C ILE A 47 8.29 -2.31 -2.91
N ALA A 48 8.15 -1.89 -4.18
CA ALA A 48 7.09 -2.40 -5.04
C ALA A 48 7.27 -3.89 -5.34
N VAL A 49 6.13 -4.55 -5.41
CA VAL A 49 5.94 -5.94 -5.79
C VAL A 49 4.97 -5.94 -6.95
N LYS A 50 5.31 -6.64 -8.05
CA LYS A 50 4.39 -6.76 -9.18
C LYS A 50 3.07 -7.35 -8.66
N ARG A 51 1.96 -6.66 -8.88
CA ARG A 51 0.66 -7.05 -8.28
C ARG A 51 0.23 -8.47 -8.61
N ASP A 52 0.60 -8.97 -9.79
CA ASP A 52 0.30 -10.35 -10.21
C ASP A 52 1.01 -11.39 -9.35
N ASN A 53 2.19 -11.07 -8.83
CA ASN A 53 3.01 -11.94 -7.98
C ASN A 53 2.68 -11.80 -6.49
N ALA A 54 1.80 -10.86 -6.12
CA ALA A 54 1.40 -10.67 -4.74
C ALA A 54 0.54 -11.85 -4.24
N PRO A 55 0.63 -12.23 -2.95
CA PRO A 55 -0.17 -13.30 -2.38
C PRO A 55 -1.67 -13.10 -2.65
N GLN A 56 -2.35 -14.16 -3.07
CA GLN A 56 -3.77 -14.07 -3.46
C GLN A 56 -4.65 -13.61 -2.28
N ARG A 57 -4.46 -14.20 -1.09
CA ARG A 57 -5.18 -13.81 0.13
C ARG A 57 -4.96 -12.34 0.51
N LEU A 58 -3.76 -11.79 0.28
CA LEU A 58 -3.49 -10.36 0.55
C LEU A 58 -4.38 -9.47 -0.32
N LYS A 59 -4.44 -9.77 -1.63
CA LYS A 59 -5.27 -9.04 -2.60
C LYS A 59 -6.75 -9.13 -2.25
N GLU A 60 -7.24 -10.34 -1.96
CA GLU A 60 -8.64 -10.58 -1.59
C GLU A 60 -9.04 -9.83 -0.31
N THR A 61 -8.21 -9.86 0.73
CA THR A 61 -8.46 -9.12 1.97
C THR A 61 -8.52 -7.61 1.71
N ALA A 62 -7.62 -7.06 0.88
CA ALA A 62 -7.63 -5.65 0.53
C ALA A 62 -8.89 -5.25 -0.27
N LEU A 63 -9.26 -6.04 -1.28
CA LEU A 63 -10.46 -5.80 -2.08
C LEU A 63 -11.74 -5.84 -1.23
N LYS A 64 -11.83 -6.81 -0.31
CA LYS A 64 -12.97 -6.91 0.62
C LYS A 64 -13.05 -5.72 1.58
N ALA A 65 -11.91 -5.16 1.99
CA ALA A 65 -11.87 -3.96 2.83
C ALA A 65 -12.37 -2.72 2.07
N CYS A 66 -12.07 -2.61 0.78
CA CYS A 66 -12.53 -1.49 -0.05
C CYS A 66 -13.99 -1.62 -0.50
N SER A 67 -14.49 -2.85 -0.71
CA SER A 67 -15.82 -3.07 -1.29
C SER A 67 -16.97 -2.51 -0.45
N ILE A 68 -16.77 -2.32 0.85
CA ILE A 68 -17.76 -1.70 1.75
C ILE A 68 -17.79 -0.17 1.64
N ILE A 69 -16.74 0.44 1.09
CA ILE A 69 -16.58 1.89 0.98
C ILE A 69 -17.07 2.37 -0.39
N GLY A 70 -16.63 1.70 -1.46
CA GLY A 70 -17.05 2.00 -2.84
C GLY A 70 -15.97 1.69 -3.87
N ASN A 71 -16.07 2.30 -5.04
CA ASN A 71 -15.24 1.98 -6.22
C ASN A 71 -14.08 2.96 -6.46
N GLY A 72 -13.75 3.81 -5.49
CA GLY A 72 -12.70 4.83 -5.60
C GLY A 72 -11.27 4.30 -5.65
N LEU A 73 -10.32 5.23 -5.58
CA LEU A 73 -8.89 4.95 -5.41
C LEU A 73 -8.57 4.85 -3.91
N TYR A 74 -8.12 3.68 -3.47
CA TYR A 74 -7.80 3.43 -2.07
C TYR A 74 -6.42 2.81 -1.90
N GLY A 75 -5.80 3.03 -0.74
CA GLY A 75 -4.62 2.31 -0.29
C GLY A 75 -4.94 1.57 1.00
N VAL A 76 -4.90 0.24 0.95
CA VAL A 76 -5.14 -0.61 2.12
C VAL A 76 -3.81 -1.00 2.74
N ASP A 77 -3.61 -0.66 4.01
CA ASP A 77 -2.47 -1.13 4.79
C ASP A 77 -2.81 -2.42 5.52
N LEU A 78 -1.96 -3.44 5.37
CA LEU A 78 -2.16 -4.74 6.00
C LEU A 78 -0.90 -5.22 6.74
N LYS A 79 -1.13 -5.88 7.87
CA LYS A 79 -0.10 -6.65 8.58
C LYS A 79 -0.23 -8.13 8.26
N GLU A 80 0.92 -8.79 8.09
CA GLU A 80 0.99 -10.24 7.96
C GLU A 80 1.43 -10.85 9.30
N ILE A 81 0.58 -11.70 9.89
CA ILE A 81 0.84 -12.36 11.18
C ILE A 81 0.38 -13.80 11.08
N GLY A 82 1.30 -14.75 11.30
CA GLY A 82 0.96 -16.18 11.28
C GLY A 82 0.39 -16.68 9.94
N GLY A 83 0.75 -16.02 8.82
CA GLY A 83 0.21 -16.33 7.49
C GLY A 83 -1.14 -15.66 7.16
N GLU A 84 -1.70 -14.90 8.10
CA GLU A 84 -2.96 -14.17 7.92
C GLU A 84 -2.70 -12.67 7.68
N TYR A 85 -3.60 -12.05 6.91
CA TYR A 85 -3.54 -10.63 6.57
C TYR A 85 -4.61 -9.83 7.32
N LEU A 86 -4.17 -8.91 8.17
CA LEU A 86 -5.03 -8.07 8.99
C LEU A 86 -5.02 -6.64 8.46
N VAL A 87 -6.20 -6.09 8.18
CA VAL A 87 -6.35 -4.69 7.75
C VAL A 87 -6.03 -3.76 8.92
N VAL A 88 -5.20 -2.77 8.67
CA VAL A 88 -4.81 -1.72 9.63
C VAL A 88 -5.53 -0.42 9.32
N GLU A 89 -5.54 -0.02 8.05
CA GLU A 89 -6.05 1.26 7.59
C GLU A 89 -6.49 1.16 6.13
N VAL A 90 -7.49 1.96 5.73
CA VAL A 90 -7.85 2.21 4.34
C VAL A 90 -7.78 3.72 4.10
N ASN A 91 -6.89 4.14 3.19
CA ASN A 91 -6.67 5.53 2.81
C ASN A 91 -7.42 5.85 1.52
N ASP A 92 -8.17 6.95 1.47
CA ASP A 92 -8.89 7.48 0.31
C ASP A 92 -8.02 8.33 -0.63
N ASN A 93 -6.84 8.75 -0.18
CA ASN A 93 -5.83 9.42 -1.00
C ASN A 93 -4.47 8.71 -0.84
N PRO A 94 -4.32 7.51 -1.43
CA PRO A 94 -3.10 6.74 -1.26
C PRO A 94 -1.91 7.39 -1.97
N THR A 95 -0.74 7.26 -1.36
CA THR A 95 0.52 7.64 -1.98
C THR A 95 0.85 6.75 -3.18
N ILE A 96 1.30 7.37 -4.27
CA ILE A 96 1.90 6.71 -5.43
C ILE A 96 3.10 7.55 -5.87
N TYR A 97 4.28 7.27 -5.33
CA TYR A 97 5.50 7.99 -5.68
C TYR A 97 6.29 7.30 -6.79
N SER A 98 6.86 8.11 -7.67
CA SER A 98 7.68 7.63 -8.77
C SER A 98 8.96 6.96 -8.29
N GLY A 99 9.23 5.75 -8.80
CA GLY A 99 10.35 4.91 -8.40
C GLY A 99 10.12 4.13 -7.09
N TYR A 100 8.92 4.21 -6.52
CA TYR A 100 8.55 3.54 -5.27
C TYR A 100 7.34 2.62 -5.48
N GLU A 101 6.12 3.08 -5.22
CA GLU A 101 4.89 2.27 -5.38
C GLU A 101 4.63 1.90 -6.84
N ASP A 102 4.99 2.77 -7.77
CA ASP A 102 4.74 2.60 -9.21
C ASP A 102 5.78 1.72 -9.94
N LEU A 103 6.86 1.34 -9.26
CA LEU A 103 8.07 0.81 -9.92
C LEU A 103 7.86 -0.55 -10.62
N ARG A 104 6.81 -1.31 -10.27
CA ARG A 104 6.60 -2.67 -10.80
C ARG A 104 5.44 -2.81 -11.78
N ASP A 105 4.53 -1.85 -11.83
CA ASP A 105 3.30 -1.90 -12.62
C ASP A 105 3.15 -0.57 -13.38
N ASN A 106 3.52 -0.54 -14.65
CA ASN A 106 3.61 0.70 -15.42
C ASN A 106 2.25 1.24 -15.90
N ASP A 107 1.18 0.44 -15.80
CA ASP A 107 -0.17 0.77 -16.26
C ASP A 107 -1.01 1.49 -15.19
N ILE A 108 -0.42 1.82 -14.03
CA ILE A 108 -1.12 2.46 -12.91
C ILE A 108 -1.76 3.78 -13.35
N TYR A 109 -1.00 4.66 -13.98
CA TYR A 109 -1.46 6.00 -14.36
C TYR A 109 -2.50 5.95 -15.48
N GLU A 110 -2.29 5.07 -16.46
CA GLU A 110 -3.27 4.82 -17.53
C GLU A 110 -4.62 4.38 -16.95
N LYS A 111 -4.61 3.44 -16.01
CA LYS A 111 -5.83 2.96 -15.33
C LYS A 111 -6.54 4.04 -14.53
N ILE A 112 -5.80 4.89 -13.81
CA ILE A 112 -6.37 6.01 -13.06
C ILE A 112 -7.03 7.01 -14.01
N ILE A 113 -6.31 7.42 -15.07
CA ILE A 113 -6.82 8.39 -16.05
C ILE A 113 -8.09 7.83 -16.70
N LYS A 114 -8.03 6.58 -17.18
CA LYS A 114 -9.17 5.91 -17.81
C LYS A 114 -10.40 5.90 -16.91
N TYR A 115 -10.24 5.52 -15.64
CA TYR A 115 -11.35 5.51 -14.67
C TYR A 115 -11.96 6.89 -14.41
N LEU A 116 -11.20 7.98 -14.55
CA LEU A 116 -11.70 9.34 -14.34
C LEU A 116 -12.37 9.93 -15.57
N THR A 117 -12.10 9.39 -16.76
CA THR A 117 -12.58 9.92 -18.05
C THR A 117 -13.73 9.12 -18.65
N GLU A 118 -13.99 7.92 -18.15
CA GLU A 118 -15.09 7.03 -18.55
C GLU A 118 -16.21 7.05 -17.50
#